data_AF-A0AAU7BZX9-F1
#
_entry.id   AF-A0AAU7BZX9-F1
#
_cell.length_a   1.000
_cell.length_b   1.000
_cell.length_c   1.000
_cell.angle_alpha   90.00
_cell.angle_beta   90.00
_cell.angle_gamma   90.00
#
_symmetry.space_group_name_H-M   'P 1'
#
loop_
_entity.id
_entity.type
_entity.pdbx_description
1 polymer ?
#
loop_
_entity_poly.entity_id
_entity_poly.type
_entity_poly.pdbx_seq_one_letter_code
_entity_poly.pdbx_strand_id
1 'polypeptide(L)'
;MKYQKRFVDKAILMALQDLGGSASREMIRKTIAENQYDGLRYEDVYAGKDENRHTPFMEDFTAAIQDLYEFGYIEQPRAGEDIVTTDLGRRQDLADYETKHDSKRHSHQQPKQMTLTRASEAQDLQNADWKADLLKCLMQFSPAKFESFSRLLISKMGVRLDKERGIKLTGDHGIDGFGYFMADDFRTSRVAIQCKRYGKQPVSEPEIDKFKGVMASFNADYGIFITTSHFTAQAEFKAYQGSNTVTLIDGQQLAELVEKYQLHIKPVKTYVLDDYYYQFK
;
A
#
# COMPACT_ATOMS: atom_id res chain seq x y z
N MET A 1 19.85 -3.16 -21.33
CA MET A 1 19.28 -1.85 -21.74
C MET A 1 19.64 -0.84 -20.66
N LYS A 2 20.13 0.35 -21.01
CA LYS A 2 20.34 1.43 -20.04
C LYS A 2 18.97 1.91 -19.56
N TYR A 3 18.81 2.06 -18.26
CA TYR A 3 17.60 2.63 -17.66
C TYR A 3 17.41 4.09 -18.12
N GLN A 4 16.19 4.46 -18.49
CA GLN A 4 15.81 5.83 -18.82
C GLN A 4 14.89 6.33 -17.71
N LYS A 5 15.35 7.36 -16.98
CA LYS A 5 14.61 8.01 -15.88
C LYS A 5 13.21 8.40 -16.35
N ARG A 6 12.15 7.94 -15.67
CA ARG A 6 10.78 8.34 -15.96
C ARG A 6 10.42 9.51 -15.04
N PHE A 7 9.84 10.55 -15.62
CA PHE A 7 9.42 11.72 -14.85
C PHE A 7 8.04 11.47 -14.26
N VAL A 8 7.96 11.22 -12.97
CA VAL A 8 6.70 10.86 -12.29
C VAL A 8 6.10 12.01 -11.46
N ASP A 9 6.69 13.21 -11.53
CA ASP A 9 6.27 14.41 -10.78
C ASP A 9 4.80 14.75 -11.00
N LYS A 10 4.36 14.68 -12.27
CA LYS A 10 2.99 14.96 -12.68
C LYS A 10 2.02 13.98 -12.05
N ALA A 11 2.34 12.70 -12.08
CA ALA A 11 1.51 11.65 -11.47
C ALA A 11 1.40 11.84 -9.95
N ILE A 12 2.49 12.26 -9.28
CA ILE A 12 2.48 12.59 -7.85
C ILE A 12 1.56 13.77 -7.56
N LEU A 13 1.65 14.86 -8.36
CA LEU A 13 0.77 16.02 -8.18
C LEU A 13 -0.70 15.69 -8.45
N MET A 14 -1.00 14.88 -9.48
CA MET A 14 -2.37 14.41 -9.74
C MET A 14 -2.91 13.62 -8.53
N ALA A 15 -2.14 12.67 -8.01
CA ALA A 15 -2.56 11.90 -6.85
C ALA A 15 -2.74 12.77 -5.60
N LEU A 16 -1.83 13.71 -5.34
CA LEU A 16 -1.96 14.63 -4.21
C LEU A 16 -3.19 15.54 -4.32
N GLN A 17 -3.47 16.09 -5.50
CA GLN A 17 -4.66 16.94 -5.72
C GLN A 17 -5.96 16.15 -5.46
N ASP A 18 -6.02 14.90 -5.91
CA ASP A 18 -7.18 14.03 -5.69
C ASP A 18 -7.37 13.61 -4.23
N LEU A 19 -6.27 13.43 -3.50
CA LEU A 19 -6.27 13.10 -2.07
C LEU A 19 -6.49 14.33 -1.18
N GLY A 20 -6.78 15.50 -1.76
CA GLY A 20 -7.06 16.73 -1.00
C GLY A 20 -5.83 17.52 -0.57
N GLY A 21 -4.66 17.22 -1.15
CA GLY A 21 -3.43 17.98 -1.02
C GLY A 21 -2.47 17.50 0.07
N SER A 22 -2.80 16.44 0.80
CA SER A 22 -1.94 15.80 1.81
C SER A 22 -2.15 14.29 1.79
N ALA A 23 -1.07 13.52 1.67
CA ALA A 23 -1.15 12.07 1.73
C ALA A 23 0.19 11.41 2.04
N SER A 24 0.14 10.21 2.61
CA SER A 24 1.32 9.38 2.79
C SER A 24 1.93 8.97 1.44
N ARG A 25 3.25 8.74 1.41
CA ARG A 25 3.95 8.26 0.20
C ARG A 25 3.33 6.98 -0.36
N GLU A 26 2.84 6.12 0.52
CA GLU A 26 2.10 4.91 0.17
C GLU A 26 0.78 5.21 -0.53
N MET A 27 -0.06 6.07 0.06
CA MET A 27 -1.36 6.41 -0.52
C MET A 27 -1.19 7.09 -1.89
N ILE A 28 -0.19 7.97 -2.04
CA ILE A 28 0.13 8.59 -3.33
C ILE A 28 0.45 7.52 -4.38
N ARG A 29 1.31 6.56 -4.06
CA ARG A 29 1.66 5.46 -4.98
C ARG A 29 0.45 4.61 -5.33
N LYS A 30 -0.37 4.27 -4.34
CA LYS A 30 -1.61 3.49 -4.53
C LYS A 30 -2.55 4.22 -5.50
N THR A 31 -2.82 5.49 -5.26
CA THR A 31 -3.67 6.32 -6.12
C THR A 31 -3.11 6.48 -7.53
N ILE A 32 -1.78 6.66 -7.71
CA ILE A 32 -1.14 6.69 -9.04
C ILE A 32 -1.44 5.39 -9.81
N ALA A 33 -1.25 4.24 -9.16
CA ALA A 33 -1.44 2.93 -9.77
C ALA A 33 -2.91 2.63 -10.12
N GLU A 34 -3.83 2.99 -9.24
CA GLU A 34 -5.26 2.74 -9.40
C GLU A 34 -5.87 3.57 -10.52
N ASN A 35 -5.55 4.86 -10.56
CA ASN A 35 -6.08 5.80 -11.54
C ASN A 35 -5.24 5.86 -12.82
N GLN A 36 -4.15 5.10 -12.87
CA GLN A 36 -3.22 5.05 -13.99
C GLN A 36 -2.68 6.43 -14.38
N TYR A 37 -2.36 7.25 -13.39
CA TYR A 37 -1.89 8.62 -13.65
C TYR A 37 -0.62 8.63 -14.47
N ASP A 38 -0.63 9.46 -15.50
CA ASP A 38 0.45 9.54 -16.48
C ASP A 38 0.81 8.17 -17.12
N GLY A 39 -0.21 7.31 -17.27
CA GLY A 39 -0.09 5.97 -17.83
C GLY A 39 0.71 5.00 -16.96
N LEU A 40 0.87 5.27 -15.66
CA LEU A 40 1.56 4.39 -14.71
C LEU A 40 0.59 3.33 -14.19
N ARG A 41 0.76 2.08 -14.63
CA ARG A 41 -0.06 0.96 -14.17
C ARG A 41 0.49 0.41 -12.85
N TYR A 42 -0.29 -0.42 -12.18
CA TYR A 42 0.12 -1.10 -10.95
C TYR A 42 1.48 -1.78 -11.05
N GLU A 43 1.76 -2.47 -12.15
CA GLU A 43 3.06 -3.11 -12.37
C GLU A 43 4.22 -2.11 -12.55
N ASP A 44 3.97 -0.90 -13.04
CA ASP A 44 5.00 0.12 -13.14
C ASP A 44 5.37 0.69 -11.75
N VAL A 45 4.40 0.77 -10.84
CA VAL A 45 4.56 1.32 -9.47
C VAL A 45 5.06 0.29 -8.45
N TYR A 46 4.71 -0.99 -8.65
CA TYR A 46 4.86 -2.06 -7.65
C TYR A 46 5.56 -3.32 -8.16
N ALA A 47 6.03 -3.41 -9.41
CA ALA A 47 6.83 -4.57 -9.82
C ALA A 47 8.08 -4.69 -8.95
N GLY A 48 8.22 -5.84 -8.27
CA GLY A 48 9.45 -6.20 -7.58
C GLY A 48 10.61 -6.45 -8.56
N LYS A 49 11.82 -6.61 -8.03
CA LYS A 49 13.02 -7.04 -8.77
C LYS A 49 12.73 -8.39 -9.47
N ASP A 50 12.25 -8.35 -10.71
CA ASP A 50 12.26 -9.52 -11.60
C ASP A 50 13.69 -9.65 -12.13
N GLU A 51 14.21 -10.87 -12.26
CA GLU A 51 15.62 -11.17 -12.62
C GLU A 51 16.08 -10.52 -13.95
N ASN A 52 15.17 -9.93 -14.71
CA ASN A 52 15.45 -9.26 -15.99
C ASN A 52 14.78 -7.87 -16.16
N ARG A 53 14.07 -7.35 -15.15
CA ARG A 53 13.42 -6.02 -15.20
C ARG A 53 13.50 -5.35 -13.83
N HIS A 54 14.54 -4.56 -13.65
CA HIS A 54 14.56 -3.55 -12.59
C HIS A 54 13.68 -2.39 -13.04
N THR A 55 12.53 -2.20 -12.39
CA THR A 55 11.70 -1.00 -12.52
C THR A 55 12.05 -0.08 -11.35
N PRO A 56 12.87 0.96 -11.53
CA PRO A 56 13.33 1.86 -10.47
C PRO A 56 12.29 2.94 -10.19
N PHE A 57 11.00 2.57 -10.18
CA PHE A 57 9.93 3.52 -9.90
C PHE A 57 10.15 4.23 -8.57
N MET A 58 10.67 3.53 -7.56
CA MET A 58 11.00 4.15 -6.28
C MET A 58 12.13 5.18 -6.37
N GLU A 59 13.11 4.97 -7.26
CA GLU A 59 14.17 5.95 -7.49
C GLU A 59 13.62 7.19 -8.19
N ASP A 60 12.78 7.00 -9.21
CA ASP A 60 12.09 8.09 -9.91
C ASP A 60 11.14 8.85 -8.99
N PHE A 61 10.36 8.14 -8.18
CA PHE A 61 9.41 8.71 -7.22
C PHE A 61 10.12 9.56 -6.18
N THR A 62 11.24 9.07 -5.66
CA THR A 62 12.05 9.81 -4.68
C THR A 62 12.66 11.07 -5.30
N ALA A 63 13.24 10.93 -6.50
CA ALA A 63 13.78 12.08 -7.22
C ALA A 63 12.69 13.12 -7.54
N ALA A 64 11.49 12.67 -7.91
CA ALA A 64 10.37 13.53 -8.21
C ALA A 64 9.85 14.29 -6.99
N ILE A 65 9.79 13.65 -5.81
CA ILE A 65 9.43 14.34 -4.56
C ILE A 65 10.43 15.47 -4.26
N GLN A 66 11.73 15.22 -4.44
CA GLN A 66 12.75 16.25 -4.25
C GLN A 66 12.60 17.39 -5.26
N ASP A 67 12.43 17.07 -6.55
CA ASP A 67 12.23 18.06 -7.62
C ASP A 67 10.98 18.92 -7.31
N LEU A 68 9.87 18.30 -6.92
CA LEU A 68 8.64 19.01 -6.55
C LEU A 68 8.83 19.97 -5.37
N TYR A 69 9.64 19.59 -4.38
CA TYR A 69 9.98 20.46 -3.25
C TYR A 69 10.84 21.64 -3.72
N GLU A 70 11.89 21.39 -4.49
CA GLU A 70 12.79 22.44 -5.01
C GLU A 70 12.05 23.45 -5.89
N PHE A 71 11.05 22.98 -6.63
CA PHE A 71 10.18 23.84 -7.45
C PHE A 71 9.01 24.46 -6.67
N GLY A 72 8.88 24.17 -5.38
CA GLY A 72 7.92 24.81 -4.46
C GLY A 72 6.49 24.29 -4.58
N TYR A 73 6.26 23.14 -5.20
CA TYR A 73 4.93 22.52 -5.31
C TYR A 73 4.50 21.78 -4.04
N ILE A 74 5.46 21.28 -3.28
CA ILE A 74 5.22 20.62 -1.99
C ILE A 74 6.01 21.29 -0.87
N GLU A 75 5.52 21.14 0.35
CA GLU A 75 6.25 21.50 1.56
C GLU A 75 7.48 20.59 1.75
N GLN A 76 8.37 20.96 2.66
CA GLN A 76 9.57 20.16 2.94
C GLN A 76 9.18 18.75 3.41
N PRO A 77 9.53 17.69 2.65
CA PRO A 77 9.14 16.34 3.01
C PRO A 77 9.87 15.90 4.28
N ARG A 78 9.12 15.37 5.25
CA ARG A 78 9.66 14.78 6.48
C ARG A 78 9.46 13.27 6.47
N ALA A 79 10.31 12.56 7.21
CA ALA A 79 10.25 11.11 7.33
C ALA A 79 9.04 10.70 8.17
N GLY A 80 8.26 9.73 7.68
CA GLY A 80 7.05 9.23 8.37
C GLY A 80 5.86 10.20 8.41
N GLU A 81 6.01 11.40 7.84
CA GLU A 81 4.92 12.37 7.68
C GLU A 81 4.38 12.35 6.23
N ASP A 82 3.16 12.85 6.08
CA ASP A 82 2.51 13.04 4.78
C ASP A 82 3.29 14.03 3.90
N ILE A 83 3.18 13.83 2.59
CA ILE A 83 3.59 14.83 1.61
C ILE A 83 2.46 15.82 1.47
N VAL A 84 2.76 17.10 1.71
CA VAL A 84 1.77 18.19 1.70
C VAL A 84 2.06 19.13 0.55
N THR A 85 1.02 19.46 -0.22
CA THR A 85 1.09 20.42 -1.32
C THR A 85 1.06 21.87 -0.81
N THR A 86 1.84 22.74 -1.45
CA THR A 86 1.72 24.18 -1.25
C THR A 86 0.51 24.73 -2.02
N ASP A 87 0.21 26.03 -1.86
CA ASP A 87 -0.78 26.70 -2.71
C ASP A 87 -0.45 26.61 -4.21
N LEU A 88 0.85 26.59 -4.57
CA LEU A 88 1.29 26.43 -5.95
C LEU A 88 0.98 25.01 -6.45
N GLY A 89 1.29 23.97 -5.67
CA GLY A 89 0.98 22.57 -6.00
C GLY A 89 -0.52 22.31 -6.16
N ARG A 90 -1.34 22.85 -5.25
CA ARG A 90 -2.80 22.66 -5.27
C ARG A 90 -3.49 23.28 -6.48
N ARG A 91 -2.98 24.41 -6.96
CA ARG A 91 -3.60 25.19 -8.06
C ARG A 91 -2.94 24.95 -9.40
N GLN A 92 -1.91 24.10 -9.45
CA GLN A 92 -1.17 23.86 -10.67
C GLN A 92 -2.09 23.19 -11.69
N ASP A 93 -2.24 23.83 -12.86
CA ASP A 93 -2.83 23.20 -14.03
C ASP A 93 -1.83 22.18 -14.58
N LEU A 94 -2.26 20.91 -14.61
CA LEU A 94 -1.44 19.76 -14.97
C LEU A 94 -1.56 19.38 -16.45
N ALA A 95 -2.42 20.04 -17.22
CA ALA A 95 -2.58 19.79 -18.66
C ALA A 95 -1.29 20.11 -19.46
N ASP A 96 -0.55 21.14 -19.05
CA ASP A 96 0.70 21.60 -19.71
C ASP A 96 1.95 21.43 -18.82
N TYR A 97 1.91 20.53 -17.84
CA TYR A 97 2.98 20.40 -16.83
C TYR A 97 4.36 20.08 -17.45
N GLU A 98 4.40 19.35 -18.57
CA GLU A 98 5.62 18.87 -19.23
C GLU A 98 6.42 19.98 -19.92
N THR A 99 5.77 20.99 -20.50
CA THR A 99 6.44 21.96 -21.39
C THR A 99 7.23 23.06 -20.66
N LYS A 100 6.89 23.34 -19.39
CA LYS A 100 7.60 24.35 -18.57
C LYS A 100 8.71 23.76 -17.69
N HIS A 101 8.67 22.45 -17.45
CA HIS A 101 9.60 21.77 -16.54
C HIS A 101 10.86 21.24 -17.22
N ASP A 102 10.78 20.79 -18.48
CA ASP A 102 11.96 20.31 -19.20
C ASP A 102 13.04 21.39 -19.37
N SER A 103 12.64 22.66 -19.57
CA SER A 103 13.59 23.77 -19.70
C SER A 103 14.37 24.04 -18.40
N LYS A 104 13.74 23.86 -17.24
CA LYS A 104 14.37 24.05 -15.92
C LYS A 104 15.20 22.82 -15.50
N ARG A 105 14.75 21.61 -15.81
CA ARG A 105 15.48 20.34 -15.56
C ARG A 105 16.84 20.31 -16.25
N HIS A 106 16.95 20.85 -17.46
CA HIS A 106 18.25 20.94 -18.16
C HIS A 106 19.22 21.95 -17.52
N SER A 107 18.74 22.95 -16.77
CA SER A 107 19.59 23.95 -16.10
C SER A 107 20.14 23.50 -14.74
N HIS A 108 19.50 22.52 -14.09
CA HIS A 108 19.84 22.04 -12.74
C HIS A 108 20.75 20.80 -12.72
N GLN A 109 21.41 20.45 -13.83
CA GLN A 109 22.37 19.32 -13.90
C GLN A 109 23.72 19.55 -13.16
N GLN A 110 23.78 20.43 -12.15
CA GLN A 110 24.95 20.51 -11.26
C GLN A 110 24.67 19.76 -9.95
N PRO A 111 25.59 18.88 -9.49
CA PRO A 111 25.39 18.10 -8.28
C PRO A 111 25.45 19.02 -7.06
N LYS A 112 24.31 19.36 -6.47
CA LYS A 112 24.24 19.93 -5.11
C LYS A 112 23.97 18.81 -4.11
N GLN A 113 24.73 18.84 -3.01
CA GLN A 113 24.86 17.79 -2.00
C GLN A 113 23.51 17.34 -1.40
N MET A 114 23.05 16.16 -1.83
CA MET A 114 22.08 15.29 -1.13
C MET A 114 22.72 14.76 0.15
N THR A 115 22.45 15.38 1.31
CA THR A 115 23.01 14.90 2.60
C THR A 115 21.97 14.62 3.68
N LEU A 116 20.76 15.18 3.63
CA LEU A 116 19.73 14.88 4.65
C LEU A 116 18.72 13.78 4.26
N THR A 117 18.63 13.41 2.99
CA THR A 117 17.62 12.49 2.46
C THR A 117 18.05 11.02 2.48
N ARG A 118 19.36 10.75 2.39
CA ARG A 118 19.91 9.39 2.27
C ARG A 118 19.56 8.45 3.43
N ALA A 119 19.45 8.97 4.65
CA ALA A 119 19.22 8.15 5.84
C ALA A 119 17.76 7.67 5.93
N SER A 120 16.78 8.52 5.60
CA SER A 120 15.37 8.12 5.53
C SER A 120 15.10 7.23 4.32
N GLU A 121 15.75 7.50 3.19
CA GLU A 121 15.63 6.74 1.95
C GLU A 121 16.21 5.32 2.08
N ALA A 122 17.35 5.17 2.75
CA ALA A 122 17.93 3.86 3.01
C ALA A 122 17.01 3.00 3.88
N GLN A 123 16.28 3.59 4.83
CA GLN A 123 15.32 2.88 5.66
C GLN A 123 14.06 2.49 4.86
N ASP A 124 13.51 3.37 4.04
CA ASP A 124 12.34 3.08 3.20
C ASP A 124 12.66 2.04 2.10
N LEU A 125 13.84 2.11 1.47
CA LEU A 125 14.29 1.11 0.49
C LEU A 125 14.58 -0.26 1.14
N GLN A 126 15.19 -0.29 2.34
CA GLN A 126 15.40 -1.54 3.08
C GLN A 126 14.09 -2.16 3.57
N ASN A 127 13.13 -1.33 3.98
CA ASN A 127 11.80 -1.78 4.38
C ASN A 127 10.98 -2.31 3.19
N ALA A 128 11.17 -1.75 2.00
CA ALA A 128 10.50 -2.23 0.79
C ALA A 128 10.97 -3.63 0.36
N ASP A 129 12.23 -3.99 0.60
CA ASP A 129 12.81 -5.27 0.14
C ASP A 129 12.17 -6.47 0.87
N TRP A 130 12.04 -6.40 2.20
CA TRP A 130 11.48 -7.53 2.97
C TRP A 130 9.96 -7.66 2.84
N LYS A 131 9.22 -6.55 2.72
CA LYS A 131 7.76 -6.58 2.51
C LYS A 131 7.41 -7.22 1.16
N ALA A 132 8.20 -6.93 0.12
CA ALA A 132 8.06 -7.59 -1.18
C ALA A 132 8.32 -9.10 -1.08
N ASP A 133 9.36 -9.51 -0.35
CA ASP A 133 9.66 -10.94 -0.14
C ASP A 133 8.59 -11.65 0.69
N LEU A 134 8.07 -11.00 1.73
CA LEU A 134 6.92 -11.50 2.50
C LEU A 134 5.73 -11.77 1.57
N LEU A 135 5.38 -10.82 0.69
CA LEU A 135 4.26 -10.99 -0.23
C LEU A 135 4.47 -12.14 -1.21
N LYS A 136 5.69 -12.30 -1.75
CA LYS A 136 6.04 -13.47 -2.56
C LYS A 136 5.81 -14.78 -1.80
N CYS A 137 6.23 -14.86 -0.54
CA CYS A 137 6.01 -16.04 0.29
C CYS A 137 4.52 -16.30 0.55
N LEU A 138 3.73 -15.26 0.85
CA LEU A 138 2.29 -15.38 1.10
C LEU A 138 1.54 -15.88 -0.14
N MET A 139 1.92 -15.44 -1.34
CA MET A 139 1.35 -15.96 -2.59
C MET A 139 1.64 -17.46 -2.81
N GLN A 140 2.74 -17.98 -2.27
CA GLN A 140 3.11 -19.39 -2.36
C GLN A 140 2.42 -20.29 -1.31
N PHE A 141 1.72 -19.73 -0.33
CA PHE A 141 0.99 -20.55 0.66
C PHE A 141 -0.08 -21.40 -0.01
N SER A 142 -0.35 -22.60 0.51
CA SER A 142 -1.59 -23.30 0.15
C SER A 142 -2.81 -22.49 0.62
N PRO A 143 -3.99 -22.63 -0.01
CA PRO A 143 -5.21 -21.95 0.43
C PRO A 143 -5.47 -22.11 1.94
N ALA A 144 -5.43 -23.36 2.43
CA ALA A 144 -5.61 -23.66 3.86
C ALA A 144 -4.56 -22.99 4.77
N LYS A 145 -3.30 -22.88 4.31
CA LYS A 145 -2.25 -22.20 5.07
C LYS A 145 -2.50 -20.68 5.11
N PHE A 146 -2.95 -20.09 4.01
CA PHE A 146 -3.29 -18.67 3.95
C PHE A 146 -4.51 -18.31 4.81
N GLU A 147 -5.55 -19.15 4.80
CA GLU A 147 -6.70 -19.02 5.70
C GLU A 147 -6.27 -19.09 7.17
N SER A 148 -5.43 -20.06 7.52
CA SER A 148 -4.89 -20.21 8.88
C SER A 148 -4.06 -18.98 9.32
N PHE A 149 -3.18 -18.49 8.44
CA PHE A 149 -2.41 -17.27 8.66
C PHE A 149 -3.32 -16.04 8.87
N SER A 150 -4.34 -15.89 8.03
CA SER A 150 -5.27 -14.78 8.08
C SER A 150 -6.10 -14.80 9.36
N ARG A 151 -6.61 -15.97 9.77
CA ARG A 151 -7.27 -16.17 11.07
C ARG A 151 -6.36 -15.77 12.24
N LEU A 152 -5.08 -16.14 12.18
CA LEU A 152 -4.11 -15.78 13.20
C LEU A 152 -3.89 -14.26 13.28
N LEU A 153 -3.73 -13.61 12.12
CA LEU A 153 -3.58 -12.15 12.05
C LEU A 153 -4.79 -11.43 12.63
N ILE A 154 -5.99 -11.81 12.20
CA ILE A 154 -7.25 -11.22 12.68
C ILE A 154 -7.46 -11.48 14.18
N SER A 155 -7.01 -12.63 14.69
CA SER A 155 -7.00 -12.88 16.13
C SER A 155 -6.05 -11.94 16.89
N LYS A 156 -4.87 -11.64 16.33
CA LYS A 156 -3.94 -10.64 16.88
C LYS A 156 -4.50 -9.22 16.85
N MET A 157 -5.37 -8.93 15.90
CA MET A 157 -6.11 -7.66 15.81
C MET A 157 -7.28 -7.55 16.82
N GLY A 158 -7.53 -8.60 17.62
CA GLY A 158 -8.51 -8.57 18.71
C GLY A 158 -9.82 -9.30 18.43
N VAL A 159 -9.97 -9.94 17.27
CA VAL A 159 -11.16 -10.75 16.98
C VAL A 159 -11.05 -12.13 17.65
N ARG A 160 -12.07 -12.51 18.43
CA ARG A 160 -12.20 -13.84 19.02
C ARG A 160 -12.91 -14.76 18.05
N LEU A 161 -12.18 -15.71 17.47
CA LEU A 161 -12.72 -16.65 16.49
C LEU A 161 -13.60 -17.72 17.14
N ASP A 162 -14.77 -17.95 16.57
CA ASP A 162 -15.69 -19.02 16.94
C ASP A 162 -15.31 -20.30 16.18
N LYS A 163 -14.74 -21.27 16.89
CA LYS A 163 -14.27 -22.52 16.26
C LYS A 163 -15.41 -23.42 15.79
N GLU A 164 -16.54 -23.43 16.49
CA GLU A 164 -17.66 -24.33 16.17
C GLU A 164 -18.45 -23.83 14.96
N ARG A 165 -18.71 -22.52 14.92
CA ARG A 165 -19.26 -21.88 13.72
C ARG A 165 -18.22 -21.94 12.61
N GLY A 166 -16.99 -21.49 12.84
CA GLY A 166 -15.90 -21.46 11.86
C GLY A 166 -15.64 -22.77 11.10
N ILE A 167 -15.71 -23.92 11.76
CA ILE A 167 -15.41 -25.24 11.16
C ILE A 167 -16.60 -25.82 10.36
N LYS A 168 -17.85 -25.55 10.76
CA LYS A 168 -19.03 -26.01 10.00
C LYS A 168 -19.20 -25.26 8.66
N LEU A 169 -18.51 -24.14 8.49
CA LEU A 169 -18.70 -23.17 7.40
C LEU A 169 -17.83 -23.43 6.17
N THR A 170 -16.70 -24.10 6.32
CA THR A 170 -15.78 -24.42 5.22
C THR A 170 -16.34 -25.43 4.21
N GLY A 171 -17.45 -26.11 4.52
CA GLY A 171 -18.05 -27.15 3.68
C GLY A 171 -19.16 -26.69 2.75
N ASP A 172 -19.89 -25.59 3.06
CA ASP A 172 -21.21 -25.40 2.45
C ASP A 172 -21.63 -23.92 2.32
N HIS A 173 -20.77 -23.05 1.74
CA HIS A 173 -21.06 -21.67 1.28
C HIS A 173 -20.42 -20.49 2.08
N GLY A 174 -19.12 -20.28 1.93
CA GLY A 174 -18.65 -18.94 1.52
C GLY A 174 -18.04 -17.98 2.56
N ILE A 175 -17.60 -18.43 3.74
CA ILE A 175 -16.68 -17.65 4.61
C ILE A 175 -15.59 -18.54 5.22
N ASP A 176 -14.39 -17.98 5.38
CA ASP A 176 -13.23 -18.67 5.95
C ASP A 176 -13.10 -18.45 7.45
N GLY A 177 -13.93 -17.63 8.06
CA GLY A 177 -13.92 -17.44 9.51
C GLY A 177 -15.13 -16.66 9.99
N PHE A 178 -15.49 -16.91 11.23
CA PHE A 178 -16.50 -16.14 11.93
C PHE A 178 -16.03 -15.90 13.36
N GLY A 179 -16.30 -14.73 13.90
CA GLY A 179 -15.86 -14.39 15.24
C GLY A 179 -16.54 -13.15 15.78
N TYR A 180 -16.02 -12.68 16.90
CA TYR A 180 -16.57 -11.56 17.64
C TYR A 180 -15.45 -10.56 17.96
N PHE A 181 -15.68 -9.29 17.65
CA PHE A 181 -14.83 -8.18 18.09
C PHE A 181 -15.53 -7.46 19.25
N MET A 182 -14.79 -7.18 20.32
CA MET A 182 -15.30 -6.48 21.50
C MET A 182 -14.60 -5.14 21.63
N ALA A 183 -15.34 -4.06 21.40
CA ALA A 183 -14.87 -2.69 21.60
C ALA A 183 -15.24 -2.21 23.02
N ASP A 184 -14.26 -1.61 23.69
CA ASP A 184 -14.41 -0.86 24.95
C ASP A 184 -15.23 -1.57 26.05
N ASP A 185 -15.13 -2.90 26.12
CA ASP A 185 -15.76 -3.78 27.12
C ASP A 185 -17.30 -3.87 27.15
N PHE A 186 -18.04 -3.23 26.23
CA PHE A 186 -19.52 -3.33 26.21
C PHE A 186 -20.15 -3.60 24.84
N ARG A 187 -19.42 -3.40 23.74
CA ARG A 187 -19.97 -3.62 22.39
C ARG A 187 -19.34 -4.84 21.74
N THR A 188 -20.12 -5.90 21.56
CA THR A 188 -19.74 -7.05 20.74
C THR A 188 -20.26 -6.89 19.32
N SER A 189 -19.42 -7.13 18.33
CA SER A 189 -19.79 -7.16 16.92
C SER A 189 -19.40 -8.49 16.30
N ARG A 190 -20.30 -9.06 15.50
CA ARG A 190 -20.13 -10.29 14.73
C ARG A 190 -19.36 -9.98 13.46
N VAL A 191 -18.28 -10.71 13.25
CA VAL A 191 -17.32 -10.49 12.16
C VAL A 191 -17.26 -11.73 11.29
N ALA A 192 -17.54 -11.58 10.02
CA ALA A 192 -17.27 -12.60 9.01
C ALA A 192 -15.92 -12.34 8.34
N ILE A 193 -15.20 -13.39 7.98
CA ILE A 193 -13.87 -13.29 7.40
C ILE A 193 -13.85 -14.11 6.11
N GLN A 194 -13.41 -13.50 5.01
CA GLN A 194 -13.07 -14.19 3.78
C GLN A 194 -11.61 -13.89 3.44
N CYS A 195 -10.88 -14.92 3.09
CA CYS A 195 -9.50 -14.89 2.67
C CYS A 195 -9.44 -15.42 1.24
N LYS A 196 -8.77 -14.69 0.36
CA LYS A 196 -8.60 -15.11 -1.03
C LYS A 196 -7.16 -14.94 -1.44
N ARG A 197 -6.48 -16.07 -1.64
CA ARG A 197 -5.12 -16.07 -2.17
C ARG A 197 -5.17 -15.84 -3.68
N TYR A 198 -4.92 -14.60 -4.10
CA TYR A 198 -4.88 -14.21 -5.50
C TYR A 198 -3.43 -13.96 -5.91
N GLY A 199 -3.11 -14.30 -7.15
CA GLY A 199 -1.84 -13.88 -7.76
C GLY A 199 -1.91 -12.39 -8.10
N LYS A 200 -1.59 -12.05 -9.35
CA LYS A 200 -1.66 -10.66 -9.84
C LYS A 200 -3.09 -10.16 -10.17
N GLN A 201 -4.09 -11.04 -10.13
CA GLN A 201 -5.46 -10.68 -10.51
C GLN A 201 -6.12 -9.85 -9.39
N PRO A 202 -6.71 -8.68 -9.70
CA PRO A 202 -7.41 -7.89 -8.71
C PRO A 202 -8.71 -8.56 -8.25
N VAL A 203 -9.13 -8.25 -7.03
CA VAL A 203 -10.46 -8.61 -6.52
C VAL A 203 -11.47 -7.59 -7.04
N SER A 204 -12.51 -8.09 -7.70
CA SER A 204 -13.54 -7.28 -8.36
C SER A 204 -14.82 -7.16 -7.53
N GLU A 205 -15.67 -6.20 -7.89
CA GLU A 205 -16.97 -5.94 -7.25
C GLU A 205 -17.83 -7.21 -7.03
N PRO A 206 -18.00 -8.13 -8.02
CA PRO A 206 -18.82 -9.33 -7.83
C PRO A 206 -18.36 -10.22 -6.67
N GLU A 207 -17.06 -10.22 -6.36
CA GLU A 207 -16.54 -11.00 -5.24
C GLU A 207 -16.93 -10.40 -3.90
N ILE A 208 -16.90 -9.08 -3.80
CA ILE A 208 -17.34 -8.34 -2.62
C ILE A 208 -18.86 -8.49 -2.43
N ASP A 209 -19.63 -8.41 -3.51
CA ASP A 209 -21.08 -8.65 -3.46
C ASP A 209 -21.44 -10.05 -3.00
N LYS A 210 -20.75 -11.06 -3.56
CA LYS A 210 -20.93 -12.44 -3.14
C LYS A 210 -20.63 -12.58 -1.65
N PHE A 211 -19.52 -12.02 -1.18
CA PHE A 211 -19.16 -12.06 0.24
C PHE A 211 -20.21 -11.37 1.12
N LYS A 212 -20.71 -10.19 0.74
CA LYS A 212 -21.78 -9.48 1.47
C LYS A 212 -23.08 -10.28 1.54
N GLY A 213 -23.43 -11.00 0.46
CA GLY A 213 -24.56 -11.93 0.46
C GLY A 213 -24.39 -13.04 1.50
N VAL A 214 -23.18 -13.60 1.60
CA VAL A 214 -22.87 -14.62 2.60
C VAL A 214 -22.82 -14.02 4.02
N MET A 215 -22.30 -12.81 4.21
CA MET A 215 -22.32 -12.12 5.51
C MET A 215 -23.74 -11.98 6.05
N ALA A 216 -24.71 -11.70 5.18
CA ALA A 216 -26.11 -11.58 5.56
C ALA A 216 -26.69 -12.90 6.08
N SER A 217 -26.34 -14.05 5.49
CA SER A 217 -26.81 -15.36 5.96
C SER A 217 -26.23 -15.76 7.32
N PHE A 218 -25.09 -15.17 7.71
CA PHE A 218 -24.48 -15.35 9.03
C PHE A 218 -24.84 -14.26 10.03
N ASN A 219 -25.69 -13.31 9.64
CA ASN A 219 -26.00 -12.10 10.41
C ASN A 219 -24.71 -11.43 10.93
N ALA A 220 -23.67 -11.34 10.10
CA ALA A 220 -22.47 -10.60 10.47
C ALA A 220 -22.77 -9.10 10.46
N ASP A 221 -22.24 -8.36 11.44
CA ASP A 221 -22.40 -6.91 11.52
C ASP A 221 -21.48 -6.21 10.50
N TYR A 222 -20.30 -6.77 10.28
CA TYR A 222 -19.38 -6.38 9.20
C TYR A 222 -18.49 -7.55 8.78
N GLY A 223 -17.81 -7.39 7.64
CA GLY A 223 -16.92 -8.40 7.08
C GLY A 223 -15.48 -7.91 7.01
N ILE A 224 -14.53 -8.84 7.00
CA ILE A 224 -13.13 -8.57 6.66
C ILE A 224 -12.79 -9.44 5.45
N PHE A 225 -12.35 -8.80 4.37
CA PHE A 225 -11.91 -9.47 3.15
C PHE A 225 -10.40 -9.29 3.00
N ILE A 226 -9.67 -10.40 3.00
CA ILE A 226 -8.21 -10.43 3.00
C ILE A 226 -7.74 -11.04 1.68
N THR A 227 -6.83 -10.37 0.98
CA THR A 227 -6.24 -10.87 -0.26
C THR A 227 -4.74 -10.60 -0.31
N THR A 228 -4.00 -11.45 -1.03
CA THR A 228 -2.59 -11.21 -1.37
C THR A 228 -2.41 -10.28 -2.58
N SER A 229 -3.51 -9.94 -3.27
CA SER A 229 -3.54 -9.02 -4.40
C SER A 229 -4.05 -7.63 -3.96
N HIS A 230 -4.60 -6.86 -4.90
CA HIS A 230 -5.26 -5.57 -4.68
C HIS A 230 -6.75 -5.65 -5.02
N PHE A 231 -7.51 -4.63 -4.62
CA PHE A 231 -8.92 -4.47 -4.96
C PHE A 231 -9.06 -3.49 -6.13
N THR A 232 -10.09 -3.65 -6.97
CA THR A 232 -10.44 -2.59 -7.93
C THR A 232 -11.18 -1.46 -7.22
N ALA A 233 -11.15 -0.25 -7.78
CA ALA A 233 -11.89 0.89 -7.24
C ALA A 233 -13.40 0.59 -7.07
N GLN A 234 -13.99 -0.20 -7.98
CA GLN A 234 -15.39 -0.63 -7.86
C GLN A 234 -15.61 -1.59 -6.68
N ALA A 235 -14.66 -2.50 -6.42
CA ALA A 235 -14.70 -3.38 -5.26
C ALA A 235 -14.60 -2.59 -3.95
N GLU A 236 -13.71 -1.59 -3.89
CA GLU A 236 -13.58 -0.69 -2.73
C GLU A 236 -14.87 0.10 -2.49
N PHE A 237 -15.42 0.72 -3.54
CA PHE A 237 -16.71 1.42 -3.44
C PHE A 237 -17.81 0.49 -2.92
N LYS A 238 -17.87 -0.75 -3.43
CA LYS A 238 -18.89 -1.71 -3.00
C LYS A 238 -18.73 -2.16 -1.55
N ALA A 239 -17.50 -2.26 -1.07
CA ALA A 239 -17.18 -2.67 0.29
C ALA A 239 -17.80 -1.74 1.33
N TYR A 240 -17.87 -0.43 1.05
CA TYR A 240 -18.42 0.58 1.96
C TYR A 240 -19.91 0.88 1.76
N GLN A 241 -20.53 0.37 0.68
CA GLN A 241 -21.93 0.63 0.37
C GLN A 241 -22.89 -0.23 1.23
N GLY A 242 -24.00 0.34 1.69
CA GLY A 242 -25.06 -0.40 2.41
C GLY A 242 -24.78 -0.60 3.90
N SER A 243 -25.60 -1.41 4.57
CA SER A 243 -25.57 -1.56 6.04
C SER A 243 -24.43 -2.45 6.55
N ASN A 244 -24.04 -3.46 5.76
CA ASN A 244 -23.02 -4.42 6.16
C ASN A 244 -21.73 -4.09 5.40
N THR A 245 -20.87 -3.30 6.04
CA THR A 245 -19.60 -2.86 5.44
C THR A 245 -18.57 -3.98 5.44
N VAL A 246 -17.64 -3.92 4.50
CA VAL A 246 -16.50 -4.83 4.39
C VAL A 246 -15.21 -4.05 4.57
N THR A 247 -14.41 -4.43 5.57
CA THR A 247 -13.02 -3.98 5.70
C THR A 247 -12.17 -4.76 4.71
N LEU A 248 -11.46 -4.04 3.85
CA LEU A 248 -10.59 -4.61 2.82
C LEU A 248 -9.14 -4.59 3.32
N ILE A 249 -8.47 -5.75 3.27
CA ILE A 249 -7.06 -5.90 3.59
C ILE A 249 -6.38 -6.48 2.35
N ASP A 250 -5.69 -5.63 1.60
CA ASP A 250 -4.90 -6.02 0.43
C ASP A 250 -3.50 -6.50 0.83
N GLY A 251 -2.71 -6.94 -0.15
CA GLY A 251 -1.37 -7.46 0.09
C GLY A 251 -0.44 -6.44 0.78
N GLN A 252 -0.61 -5.16 0.51
CA GLN A 252 0.24 -4.13 1.10
C GLN A 252 -0.10 -3.93 2.57
N GLN A 253 -1.39 -3.71 2.88
CA GLN A 253 -1.88 -3.64 4.26
C GLN A 253 -1.54 -4.91 5.04
N LEU A 254 -1.57 -6.07 4.39
CA LEU A 254 -1.17 -7.33 5.00
C LEU A 254 0.29 -7.28 5.50
N ALA A 255 1.20 -6.73 4.72
CA ALA A 255 2.60 -6.57 5.10
C ALA A 255 2.78 -5.59 6.27
N GLU A 256 2.03 -4.48 6.27
CA GLU A 256 2.01 -3.53 7.39
C GLU A 256 1.48 -4.14 8.67
N LEU A 257 0.40 -4.94 8.58
CA LEU A 257 -0.18 -5.61 9.74
C LEU A 257 0.77 -6.70 10.26
N VAL A 258 1.47 -7.42 9.38
CA VAL A 258 2.53 -8.37 9.79
C VAL A 258 3.65 -7.65 10.53
N GLU A 259 4.07 -6.48 10.06
CA GLU A 259 5.05 -5.63 10.74
C GLU A 259 4.56 -5.21 12.12
N LYS A 260 3.37 -4.59 12.17
CA LYS A 260 2.74 -4.05 13.38
C LYS A 260 2.58 -5.10 14.47
N TYR A 261 2.13 -6.29 14.11
CA TYR A 261 1.91 -7.39 15.06
C TYR A 261 3.10 -8.35 15.18
N GLN A 262 4.21 -8.05 14.49
CA GLN A 262 5.42 -8.88 14.39
C GLN A 262 5.10 -10.36 14.13
N LEU A 263 4.18 -10.60 13.21
CA LEU A 263 3.62 -11.92 13.01
C LEU A 263 4.61 -12.83 12.27
N HIS A 264 5.26 -13.73 13.01
CA HIS A 264 6.28 -14.65 12.48
C HIS A 264 7.49 -13.96 11.82
N ILE A 265 7.76 -12.71 12.18
CA ILE A 265 8.95 -11.95 11.76
C ILE A 265 9.75 -11.54 13.00
N LYS A 266 11.02 -11.18 12.82
CA LYS A 266 11.86 -10.65 13.89
C LYS A 266 12.52 -9.34 13.41
N PRO A 267 12.38 -8.23 14.14
CA PRO A 267 13.06 -6.99 13.77
C PRO A 267 14.57 -7.17 13.98
N VAL A 268 15.34 -6.87 12.94
CA VAL A 268 16.81 -6.82 13.00
C VAL A 268 17.21 -5.36 13.04
N LYS A 269 17.88 -4.94 14.13
CA LYS A 269 18.48 -3.61 14.22
C LYS A 269 19.85 -3.63 13.56
N THR A 270 20.11 -2.69 12.65
CA THR A 270 21.42 -2.49 12.03
C THR A 270 21.94 -1.08 12.35
N TYR A 271 23.24 -0.87 12.15
CA TYR A 271 23.88 0.43 12.29
C TYR A 271 24.16 1.00 10.89
N VAL A 272 23.87 2.29 10.70
CA VAL A 272 24.23 3.04 9.51
C VAL A 272 25.31 4.03 9.92
N LEU A 273 26.42 4.07 9.17
CA LEU A 273 27.46 5.06 9.39
C LEU A 273 26.95 6.43 8.94
N ASP A 274 27.18 7.45 9.76
CA ASP A 274 26.88 8.83 9.40
C ASP A 274 27.94 9.40 8.43
N ASP A 275 27.66 10.58 7.88
CA ASP A 275 28.53 11.26 6.91
C ASP A 275 29.91 11.62 7.50
N TYR A 276 30.04 11.69 8.83
CA TYR A 276 31.31 11.98 9.49
C TYR A 276 32.38 10.96 9.11
N TYR A 277 32.02 9.68 8.95
CA TYR A 277 32.97 8.62 8.58
C TYR A 277 33.38 8.61 7.11
N TYR A 278 32.74 9.41 6.24
CA TYR A 278 33.03 9.46 4.80
C TYR A 278 33.77 10.73 4.37
N GLN A 279 34.15 11.59 5.32
CA GLN A 279 34.97 12.78 5.07
C GLN A 279 36.46 12.40 5.10
N PHE A 280 36.96 11.86 3.99
CA PHE A 280 38.38 11.56 3.84
C PHE A 280 39.15 12.83 3.43
N LYS A 281 40.30 13.07 4.08
CA LYS A 281 41.22 14.19 3.78
C LYS A 281 42.02 13.96 2.51
#